data_AF-A0A962UUL7-F1
#
_entry.id   AF-A0A962UUL7-F1
#
_cell.length_a   1.000
_cell.length_b   1.000
_cell.length_c   1.000
_cell.angle_alpha   90.00
_cell.angle_beta   90.00
_cell.angle_gamma   90.00
#
_symmetry.space_group_name_H-M   'P 1'
#
loop_
_entity.id
_entity.type
_entity.pdbx_description
1 polymer ?
#
loop_
_entity_poly.entity_id
_entity_poly.type
_entity_poly.pdbx_seq_one_letter_code
_entity_poly.pdbx_strand_id
1 'polypeptide(L)'
;MSFKSLGNPFDGNSDLTHGPGCSCPICVFAREQAQSEYECSETELTAKLERAVFEGTEQRESTDMSGNMFISDNTAEVASGTETTDTNKLENAEDVMDRVIESAIVRALFGHHEASRRQFMQTIGGGTMAAILGSVFPMEAAKAAIKDTLGKPEKTKLKIGFVPITCATPIIMSHPMGFYAKYGLDVDVIKTAGWAVARDKSLSGEYDASHMLTPMPLAMSMGAGSTAMPFRMPLVENINGQAIVLHVKHKDKRDPKLWKGFKFGVPFDYSMHNFLLRYYVAEHGLDPDKDIQIRVVPPPEMVANLRAGNLDGYLSPDPFNQRAVWEKVGFLHTLTKDIWEGHPCCAFACSEKFTQELPNTYGALMKAIVEATAYSQKAENRLEISKAIAPKNYLNQPEAVIAQVLTGRYADGLGNIKDDPKRIDFDPFPWHSMAVWILTQMKRWGYIEGDIDYKRIAEEVYLASDATKIMHELGYDVPDHTYENYTIMGKEFDPAKAEEYVNSFAIKRT
;
A
#
# COMPACT_ATOMS: atom_id res chain seq x y z
N MET A 1 -1.29 -2.09 -47.61
CA MET A 1 -0.72 -2.75 -48.80
C MET A 1 0.25 -3.82 -48.33
N SER A 2 0.10 -5.04 -48.82
CA SER A 2 0.98 -6.19 -48.55
C SER A 2 2.40 -5.89 -49.06
N PHE A 3 3.41 -6.01 -48.21
CA PHE A 3 4.79 -6.18 -48.65
C PHE A 3 5.37 -7.44 -47.99
N LYS A 4 5.33 -8.53 -48.77
CA LYS A 4 6.20 -9.69 -48.59
C LYS A 4 7.64 -9.27 -48.92
N SER A 5 8.59 -9.61 -48.06
CA SER A 5 9.99 -9.76 -48.47
C SER A 5 10.73 -10.66 -47.47
N LEU A 6 10.46 -11.95 -47.55
CA LEU A 6 11.51 -12.93 -47.32
C LEU A 6 11.74 -13.58 -48.68
N GLY A 7 12.96 -13.42 -49.20
CA GLY A 7 13.37 -14.02 -50.47
C GLY A 7 13.28 -15.54 -50.44
N ASN A 8 13.56 -16.17 -51.59
CA ASN A 8 13.51 -17.62 -51.75
C ASN A 8 14.45 -18.32 -50.74
N PRO A 9 13.94 -19.09 -49.76
CA PRO A 9 14.77 -19.70 -48.72
C PRO A 9 15.61 -20.89 -49.21
N PHE A 10 15.63 -21.17 -50.52
CA PHE A 10 16.36 -22.28 -51.13
C PHE A 10 17.49 -21.83 -52.07
N ASP A 11 17.81 -20.53 -52.13
CA ASP A 11 18.98 -20.03 -52.86
C ASP A 11 20.22 -20.01 -51.93
N GLY A 12 21.23 -20.82 -52.28
CA GLY A 12 22.45 -20.99 -51.49
C GLY A 12 23.39 -19.77 -51.48
N ASN A 13 23.12 -18.76 -52.31
CA ASN A 13 23.92 -17.52 -52.37
C ASN A 13 23.23 -16.32 -51.70
N SER A 14 22.01 -16.46 -51.17
CA SER A 14 21.33 -15.39 -50.44
C SER A 14 21.49 -15.57 -48.94
N ASP A 15 22.24 -14.67 -48.31
CA ASP A 15 22.32 -14.57 -46.84
C ASP A 15 21.00 -14.01 -46.29
N LEU A 16 20.31 -14.80 -45.48
CA LEU A 16 19.04 -14.45 -44.85
C LEU A 16 19.22 -13.73 -43.50
N THR A 17 20.46 -13.42 -43.12
CA THR A 17 20.76 -12.72 -41.88
C THR A 17 20.98 -11.22 -42.11
N HIS A 18 20.33 -10.41 -41.28
CA HIS A 18 20.44 -8.94 -41.35
C HIS A 18 21.71 -8.49 -40.62
N GLY A 19 22.85 -8.56 -41.31
CA GLY A 19 24.14 -8.09 -40.79
C GLY A 19 24.35 -6.57 -40.91
N PRO A 20 25.43 -6.03 -40.31
CA PRO A 20 25.75 -4.59 -40.30
C PRO A 20 25.91 -3.93 -41.68
N GLY A 21 26.02 -4.72 -42.75
CA GLY A 21 26.10 -4.27 -44.15
C GLY A 21 24.77 -4.28 -44.93
N CYS A 22 23.65 -4.70 -44.34
CA CYS A 22 22.40 -5.00 -45.08
C CYS A 22 21.69 -3.77 -45.66
N SER A 23 21.69 -3.60 -46.99
CA SER A 23 21.15 -2.43 -47.70
C SER A 23 19.63 -2.46 -47.94
N CYS A 24 18.86 -3.32 -47.26
CA CYS A 24 17.42 -3.36 -47.45
C CYS A 24 16.74 -2.10 -46.87
N PRO A 25 15.54 -1.72 -47.37
CA PRO A 25 14.87 -0.48 -46.95
C PRO A 25 14.66 -0.38 -45.43
N ILE A 26 14.41 -1.51 -44.77
CA ILE A 26 14.20 -1.59 -43.31
C ILE A 26 15.51 -1.38 -42.54
N CYS A 27 16.61 -2.02 -42.97
CA CYS A 27 17.91 -1.89 -42.31
C CYS A 27 18.61 -0.55 -42.62
N VAL A 28 18.29 0.09 -43.76
CA VAL A 28 18.71 1.47 -44.06
C VAL A 28 17.90 2.44 -43.19
N PHE A 29 16.58 2.30 -43.15
CA PHE A 29 15.71 3.10 -42.28
C PHE A 29 16.12 3.02 -40.80
N ALA A 30 16.39 1.82 -40.28
CA ALA A 30 16.84 1.63 -38.90
C ALA A 30 18.20 2.27 -38.61
N ARG A 31 19.12 2.33 -39.59
CA ARG A 31 20.43 2.97 -39.44
C ARG A 31 20.36 4.48 -39.55
N GLU A 32 19.48 4.99 -40.41
CA GLU A 32 19.23 6.42 -40.57
C GLU A 32 18.47 6.99 -39.36
N GLN A 33 17.57 6.22 -38.74
CA GLN A 33 16.90 6.62 -37.48
C GLN A 33 17.80 6.55 -36.25
N ALA A 34 18.84 5.71 -36.24
CA ALA A 34 19.80 5.63 -35.13
C ALA A 34 20.67 6.90 -34.97
N GLN A 35 20.66 7.83 -35.94
CA GLN A 35 21.41 9.09 -35.89
C GLN A 35 20.57 10.33 -35.56
N SER A 36 19.27 10.21 -35.31
CA SER A 36 18.42 11.33 -34.88
C SER A 36 17.81 11.07 -33.51
N GLU A 37 18.11 11.94 -32.56
CA GLU A 37 17.52 12.04 -31.22
C GLU A 37 16.00 11.77 -31.22
N TYR A 38 15.55 10.70 -30.55
CA TYR A 38 14.56 10.69 -29.46
C TYR A 38 14.02 9.26 -29.22
N GLU A 39 14.74 8.45 -28.44
CA GLU A 39 14.14 7.31 -27.73
C GLU A 39 14.76 7.26 -26.32
N CYS A 40 13.97 7.63 -25.31
CA CYS A 40 14.37 7.46 -23.92
C CYS A 40 14.52 5.96 -23.67
N SER A 41 15.75 5.49 -23.44
CA SER A 41 16.01 4.08 -23.18
C SER A 41 15.27 3.62 -21.91
N GLU A 42 14.92 2.33 -21.82
CA GLU A 42 14.18 1.77 -20.69
C GLU A 42 14.86 2.03 -19.33
N THR A 43 16.19 2.07 -19.34
CA THR A 43 17.02 2.42 -18.19
C THR A 43 16.89 3.89 -17.82
N GLU A 44 16.84 4.80 -18.80
CA GLU A 44 16.67 6.24 -18.55
C GLU A 44 15.27 6.60 -18.08
N LEU A 45 14.22 5.89 -18.52
CA LEU A 45 12.86 6.13 -18.04
C LEU A 45 12.67 5.64 -16.60
N THR A 46 13.27 4.49 -16.27
CA THR A 46 13.31 3.95 -14.90
C THR A 46 14.14 4.85 -14.00
N ALA A 47 15.32 5.29 -14.47
CA ALA A 47 16.14 6.26 -13.75
C ALA A 47 15.44 7.61 -13.61
N LYS A 48 14.68 8.08 -14.60
CA LYS A 48 13.84 9.30 -14.50
C LYS A 48 12.69 9.12 -13.49
N LEU A 49 12.10 7.93 -13.40
CA LEU A 49 11.07 7.62 -12.40
C LEU A 49 11.66 7.61 -10.98
N GLU A 50 12.79 6.92 -10.80
CA GLU A 50 13.52 6.90 -9.52
C GLU A 50 13.96 8.32 -9.14
N ARG A 51 14.58 9.06 -10.07
CA ARG A 51 14.94 10.47 -9.89
C ARG A 51 13.72 11.34 -9.56
N ALA A 52 12.60 11.22 -10.27
CA ALA A 52 11.40 12.01 -10.00
C ALA A 52 10.75 11.72 -8.63
N VAL A 53 11.04 10.57 -8.03
CA VAL A 53 10.61 10.20 -6.67
C VAL A 53 11.59 10.72 -5.61
N PHE A 54 12.90 10.69 -5.88
CA PHE A 54 13.94 10.97 -4.89
C PHE A 54 14.65 12.36 -5.04
N GLU A 55 14.53 13.07 -6.16
CA GLU A 55 15.16 14.40 -6.39
C GLU A 55 14.41 15.56 -5.72
N GLY A 56 13.19 15.34 -5.23
CA GLY A 56 12.42 16.35 -4.47
C GLY A 56 13.02 16.73 -3.11
N THR A 57 14.06 16.02 -2.65
CA THR A 57 14.67 16.22 -1.32
C THR A 57 16.00 16.95 -1.32
N GLU A 58 16.63 17.23 -2.47
CA GLU A 58 17.97 17.87 -2.51
C GLU A 58 17.97 19.36 -2.93
N GLN A 59 16.86 19.91 -3.44
CA GLN A 59 16.82 21.29 -3.96
C GLN A 59 16.07 22.31 -3.08
N ARG A 60 15.87 22.02 -1.80
CA ARG A 60 15.34 23.00 -0.83
C ARG A 60 16.36 23.39 0.24
N GLU A 61 17.62 23.57 -0.16
CA GLU A 61 18.61 24.25 0.67
C GLU A 61 19.39 25.29 -0.14
N SER A 62 19.40 26.52 0.38
CA SER A 62 20.21 27.68 0.00
C SER A 62 19.92 28.41 -1.33
N THR A 63 19.04 29.42 -1.26
CA THR A 63 19.37 30.70 -1.90
C THR A 63 19.76 31.67 -0.80
N ASP A 64 21.07 31.91 -0.65
CA ASP A 64 21.57 33.10 0.03
C ASP A 64 22.01 34.15 -1.00
N MET A 65 21.80 35.40 -0.61
CA MET A 65 22.14 36.59 -1.38
C MET A 65 23.62 36.93 -1.20
N SER A 66 24.49 36.48 -2.10
CA SER A 66 25.68 37.25 -2.47
C SER A 66 26.30 36.69 -3.75
N GLY A 67 26.06 37.39 -4.86
CA GLY A 67 26.81 37.15 -6.08
C GLY A 67 28.28 37.51 -5.84
N ASN A 68 29.17 36.52 -5.87
CA ASN A 68 30.52 36.72 -6.36
C ASN A 68 31.20 35.40 -6.76
N MET A 69 31.78 35.45 -7.95
CA MET A 69 32.57 34.41 -8.60
C MET A 69 34.02 34.56 -8.14
N PHE A 70 34.59 33.52 -7.52
CA PHE A 70 36.03 33.41 -7.30
C PHE A 70 36.58 32.14 -7.92
N ILE A 71 37.39 32.35 -8.95
CA ILE A 71 38.30 31.37 -9.55
C ILE A 71 39.57 31.36 -8.68
N SER A 72 40.02 30.19 -8.27
CA SER A 72 41.42 29.98 -7.93
C SER A 72 41.88 28.61 -8.44
N ASP A 73 42.60 28.64 -9.54
CA ASP A 73 43.52 27.59 -9.97
C ASP A 73 44.54 27.30 -8.86
N ASN A 74 44.85 26.02 -8.65
CA ASN A 74 46.21 25.64 -8.28
C ASN A 74 46.53 24.24 -8.84
N THR A 75 47.57 24.23 -9.66
CA THR A 75 48.15 23.12 -10.41
C THR A 75 49.12 22.27 -9.57
N ALA A 76 49.37 21.04 -10.06
CA ALA A 76 50.47 20.11 -9.74
C ALA A 76 50.36 19.38 -8.37
N GLU A 77 50.65 18.08 -8.23
CA GLU A 77 51.59 17.21 -8.95
C GLU A 77 51.22 15.74 -8.70
N VAL A 78 51.47 14.87 -9.69
CA VAL A 78 51.33 13.42 -9.59
C VAL A 78 52.60 12.85 -8.95
N ALA A 79 52.47 12.17 -7.80
CA ALA A 79 53.50 11.28 -7.29
C ALA A 79 52.85 9.96 -6.82
N SER A 80 53.44 8.88 -7.33
CA SER A 80 53.05 7.48 -7.26
C SER A 80 53.02 6.88 -5.86
N GLY A 81 52.04 6.00 -5.62
CA GLY A 81 52.20 4.85 -4.73
C GLY A 81 51.06 4.68 -3.74
N THR A 82 50.08 3.83 -4.06
CA THR A 82 49.76 2.56 -3.35
C THR A 82 48.37 2.06 -3.78
N GLU A 83 48.35 0.79 -4.18
CA GLU A 83 47.24 -0.17 -4.19
C GLU A 83 45.79 0.34 -4.32
N THR A 84 45.24 0.16 -5.52
CA THR A 84 43.80 0.01 -5.77
C THR A 84 43.26 -1.17 -4.95
N THR A 85 42.61 -0.90 -3.82
CA THR A 85 41.67 -1.84 -3.22
C THR A 85 40.28 -1.56 -3.74
N ASP A 86 39.93 -2.37 -4.74
CA ASP A 86 38.59 -2.64 -5.21
C ASP A 86 37.71 -3.03 -4.00
N THR A 87 36.74 -2.19 -3.62
CA THR A 87 35.67 -2.58 -2.69
C THR A 87 34.32 -2.12 -3.22
N ASN A 88 33.91 -2.77 -4.30
CA ASN A 88 32.50 -2.96 -4.61
C ASN A 88 31.92 -3.96 -3.57
N LYS A 89 31.73 -3.51 -2.33
CA LYS A 89 30.94 -4.25 -1.33
C LYS A 89 29.50 -3.80 -1.49
N LEU A 90 28.66 -4.68 -2.03
CA LEU A 90 27.21 -4.62 -1.87
C LEU A 90 26.93 -4.54 -0.36
N GLU A 91 26.43 -3.40 0.11
CA GLU A 91 25.99 -3.19 1.49
C GLU A 91 24.89 -4.22 1.82
N ASN A 92 25.01 -4.94 2.95
CA ASN A 92 23.99 -5.90 3.37
C ASN A 92 22.76 -5.14 3.90
N ALA A 93 21.57 -5.75 3.81
CA ALA A 93 20.31 -5.17 4.26
C ALA A 93 20.32 -4.80 5.75
N GLU A 94 21.14 -5.46 6.58
CA GLU A 94 21.38 -5.09 7.99
C GLU A 94 22.15 -3.77 8.09
N ASP A 95 23.21 -3.56 7.31
CA ASP A 95 24.00 -2.32 7.32
C ASP A 95 23.18 -1.11 6.83
N VAL A 96 22.28 -1.33 5.87
CA VAL A 96 21.35 -0.32 5.38
C VAL A 96 20.24 -0.04 6.40
N MET A 97 19.74 -1.06 7.10
CA MET A 97 18.73 -0.93 8.14
C MET A 97 19.29 -0.20 9.36
N ASP A 98 20.50 -0.54 9.79
CA ASP A 98 21.23 0.14 10.85
C ASP A 98 21.46 1.61 10.48
N ARG A 99 21.89 1.92 9.25
CA ARG A 99 22.06 3.31 8.79
C ARG A 99 20.75 4.09 8.69
N VAL A 100 19.66 3.46 8.27
CA VAL A 100 18.33 4.10 8.19
C VAL A 100 17.80 4.41 9.59
N ILE A 101 17.92 3.45 10.51
CA ILE A 101 17.60 3.61 11.94
C ILE A 101 18.47 4.71 12.54
N GLU A 102 19.79 4.69 12.31
CA GLU A 102 20.72 5.75 12.73
C GLU A 102 20.32 7.12 12.18
N SER A 103 19.96 7.21 10.89
CA SER A 103 19.61 8.49 10.25
C SER A 103 18.28 9.07 10.74
N ALA A 104 17.29 8.22 11.02
CA ALA A 104 16.01 8.62 11.58
C ALA A 104 16.16 9.07 13.05
N ILE A 105 16.97 8.35 13.82
CA ILE A 105 17.28 8.68 15.22
C ILE A 105 18.08 9.98 15.30
N VAL A 106 19.10 10.17 14.46
CA VAL A 106 19.92 11.41 14.44
C VAL A 106 19.08 12.63 14.05
N ARG A 107 18.15 12.50 13.09
CA ARG A 107 17.24 13.60 12.73
C ARG A 107 16.26 13.94 13.85
N ALA A 108 15.75 12.93 14.57
CA ALA A 108 14.88 13.14 15.73
C ALA A 108 15.59 13.83 16.91
N LEU A 109 16.91 13.63 17.06
CA LEU A 109 17.71 14.17 18.17
C LEU A 109 18.21 15.60 17.96
N PHE A 110 18.51 16.00 16.72
CA PHE A 110 19.19 17.28 16.43
C PHE A 110 18.37 18.26 15.57
N GLY A 111 17.21 17.86 15.06
CA GLY A 111 16.42 18.69 14.15
C GLY A 111 17.25 19.12 12.91
N HIS A 112 17.03 20.35 12.43
CA HIS A 112 17.71 20.89 11.24
C HIS A 112 19.11 21.48 11.48
N HIS A 113 19.76 21.24 12.64
CA HIS A 113 21.08 21.83 12.94
C HIS A 113 22.24 20.95 12.44
N GLU A 114 22.62 21.11 11.16
CA GLU A 114 23.65 20.30 10.50
C GLU A 114 25.07 20.38 11.13
N ALA A 115 25.43 21.54 11.70
CA ALA A 115 26.74 21.74 12.32
C ALA A 115 26.92 20.86 13.57
N SER A 116 25.88 20.75 14.41
CA SER A 116 25.87 19.91 15.62
C SER A 116 25.89 18.42 15.26
N ARG A 117 25.24 18.04 14.16
CA ARG A 117 25.23 16.67 13.62
C ARG A 117 26.62 16.21 13.16
N ARG A 118 27.36 17.03 12.39
CA ARG A 118 28.73 16.68 11.94
C ARG A 118 29.69 16.56 13.11
N GLN A 119 29.59 17.44 14.09
CA GLN A 119 30.46 17.43 15.27
C GLN A 119 30.18 16.24 16.20
N PHE A 120 28.91 15.82 16.31
CA PHE A 120 28.50 14.62 17.07
C PHE A 120 28.99 13.32 16.41
N MET A 121 28.84 13.19 15.09
CA MET A 121 29.29 12.01 14.33
C MET A 121 30.82 11.83 14.33
N GLN A 122 31.58 12.92 14.45
CA GLN A 122 33.04 12.86 14.56
C GLN A 122 33.53 12.44 15.95
N THR A 123 32.68 12.48 16.98
CA THR A 123 33.09 12.36 18.38
C THR A 123 32.77 10.98 18.99
N ILE A 124 31.89 10.18 18.39
CA ILE A 124 31.37 8.94 19.00
C ILE A 124 31.62 7.73 18.09
N GLY A 125 32.57 6.87 18.47
CA GLY A 125 32.74 5.56 17.84
C GLY A 125 31.60 4.60 18.19
N GLY A 126 31.24 3.70 17.27
CA GLY A 126 30.01 2.87 17.29
C GLY A 126 29.74 2.01 18.53
N GLY A 127 30.66 1.91 19.49
CA GLY A 127 30.46 1.17 20.75
C GLY A 127 29.70 1.94 21.85
N THR A 128 29.57 3.26 21.75
CA THR A 128 29.02 4.09 22.86
C THR A 128 27.52 4.44 22.70
N MET A 129 26.92 4.15 21.55
CA MET A 129 25.51 4.51 21.25
C MET A 129 24.49 3.72 22.09
N ALA A 130 24.79 2.46 22.45
CA ALA A 130 23.91 1.61 23.25
C ALA A 130 23.64 2.16 24.67
N ALA A 131 24.57 2.95 25.22
CA ALA A 131 24.39 3.60 26.52
C ALA A 131 23.55 4.89 26.46
N ILE A 132 23.42 5.50 25.27
CA ILE A 132 22.68 6.75 25.06
C ILE A 132 21.25 6.48 24.55
N LEU A 133 20.98 5.33 23.92
CA LEU A 133 19.60 4.88 23.62
C LEU A 133 18.70 4.83 24.86
N GLY A 134 19.28 4.63 26.06
CA GLY A 134 18.55 4.70 27.33
C GLY A 134 18.30 6.10 27.89
N SER A 135 19.00 7.14 27.40
CA SER A 135 18.98 8.49 28.00
C SER A 135 18.27 9.56 27.18
N VAL A 136 17.95 9.33 25.89
CA VAL A 136 17.29 10.36 25.06
C VAL A 136 15.85 10.05 24.63
N PHE A 137 15.41 8.81 24.80
CA PHE A 137 13.99 8.49 25.03
C PHE A 137 13.96 7.73 26.35
N PRO A 138 13.31 8.23 27.40
CA PRO A 138 13.28 7.51 28.65
C PRO A 138 12.27 6.38 28.46
N MET A 139 12.67 5.31 27.79
CA MET A 139 11.83 4.14 27.52
C MET A 139 11.25 3.60 28.83
N GLU A 140 11.99 3.73 29.94
CA GLU A 140 11.51 3.41 31.27
C GLU A 140 10.52 4.44 31.84
N ALA A 141 10.64 5.73 31.54
CA ALA A 141 9.64 6.73 31.94
C ALA A 141 8.39 6.71 31.05
N ALA A 142 8.52 6.39 29.75
CA ALA A 142 7.41 6.14 28.84
C ALA A 142 6.66 4.86 29.25
N LYS A 143 7.37 3.77 29.55
CA LYS A 143 6.78 2.56 30.15
C LYS A 143 6.13 2.86 31.50
N ALA A 144 6.73 3.70 32.34
CA ALA A 144 6.16 4.08 33.64
C ALA A 144 4.89 4.95 33.49
N ALA A 145 4.87 5.90 32.54
CA ALA A 145 3.70 6.73 32.25
C ALA A 145 2.54 5.94 31.61
N ILE A 146 2.86 4.97 30.75
CA ILE A 146 1.88 4.04 30.17
C ILE A 146 1.31 3.09 31.24
N LYS A 147 2.13 2.67 32.21
CA LYS A 147 1.72 1.82 33.34
C LYS A 147 0.72 2.49 34.29
N ASP A 148 0.65 3.82 34.29
CA ASP A 148 -0.32 4.59 35.08
C ASP A 148 -1.69 4.74 34.39
N THR A 149 -1.80 4.47 33.08
CA THR A 149 -3.04 4.59 32.29
C THR A 149 -3.58 3.26 31.75
N LEU A 150 -2.75 2.23 31.63
CA LEU A 150 -3.11 0.86 31.26
C LEU A 150 -2.51 -0.12 32.28
N GLY A 151 -3.26 -1.19 32.59
CA GLY A 151 -2.67 -2.32 33.30
C GLY A 151 -1.52 -2.93 32.49
N LYS A 152 -0.64 -3.70 33.15
CA LYS A 152 0.41 -4.45 32.45
C LYS A 152 -0.24 -5.40 31.42
N PRO A 153 0.23 -5.45 30.16
CA PRO A 153 -0.28 -6.41 29.17
C PRO A 153 -0.27 -7.84 29.72
N GLU A 154 -1.40 -8.53 29.63
CA GLU A 154 -1.56 -9.92 30.09
C GLU A 154 -0.72 -10.87 29.24
N LYS A 155 -0.65 -10.58 27.94
CA LYS A 155 0.16 -11.27 26.93
C LYS A 155 1.01 -10.25 26.17
N THR A 156 2.32 -10.42 26.17
CA THR A 156 3.25 -9.51 25.48
C THR A 156 3.68 -10.04 24.11
N LYS A 157 3.81 -11.36 23.96
CA LYS A 157 4.18 -12.01 22.69
C LYS A 157 2.95 -12.26 21.84
N LEU A 158 2.79 -11.56 20.73
CA LEU A 158 1.60 -11.65 19.86
C LEU A 158 1.95 -12.13 18.47
N LYS A 159 1.01 -12.84 17.85
CA LYS A 159 1.07 -13.23 16.43
C LYS A 159 0.03 -12.44 15.65
N ILE A 160 0.49 -11.63 14.69
CA ILE A 160 -0.41 -10.83 13.85
C ILE A 160 -0.24 -11.24 12.38
N GLY A 161 -1.30 -11.77 11.78
CA GLY A 161 -1.30 -12.13 10.37
C GLY A 161 -1.44 -10.91 9.46
N PHE A 162 -0.70 -10.87 8.34
CA PHE A 162 -0.90 -9.87 7.29
C PHE A 162 -0.75 -10.43 5.87
N VAL A 163 -1.48 -9.85 4.93
CA VAL A 163 -1.30 -10.03 3.48
C VAL A 163 -0.35 -8.93 3.01
N PRO A 164 0.69 -9.21 2.19
CA PRO A 164 1.76 -8.27 1.90
C PRO A 164 1.32 -7.19 0.88
N ILE A 165 0.53 -6.22 1.36
CA ILE A 165 0.01 -5.07 0.63
C ILE A 165 0.24 -3.78 1.44
N THR A 166 0.25 -2.63 0.77
CA THR A 166 0.48 -1.32 1.42
C THR A 166 -0.62 -0.95 2.42
N CYS A 167 -1.79 -1.56 2.32
CA CYS A 167 -2.86 -1.40 3.31
C CYS A 167 -2.44 -1.84 4.72
N ALA A 168 -1.56 -2.84 4.84
CA ALA A 168 -1.06 -3.34 6.11
C ALA A 168 0.03 -2.44 6.75
N THR A 169 0.28 -1.25 6.20
CA THR A 169 1.38 -0.36 6.62
C THR A 169 1.42 -0.16 8.13
N PRO A 170 0.34 0.25 8.83
CA PRO A 170 0.38 0.46 10.27
C PRO A 170 0.80 -0.78 11.06
N ILE A 171 0.35 -1.97 10.64
CA ILE A 171 0.70 -3.24 11.30
C ILE A 171 2.17 -3.60 11.08
N ILE A 172 2.65 -3.54 9.85
CA ILE A 172 3.99 -4.06 9.51
C ILE A 172 5.10 -3.08 9.87
N MET A 173 4.86 -1.77 9.77
CA MET A 173 5.86 -0.76 10.16
C MET A 173 6.01 -0.64 11.69
N SER A 174 4.97 -1.03 12.44
CA SER A 174 5.00 -0.98 13.91
C SER A 174 6.10 -1.84 14.54
N HIS A 175 6.52 -2.90 13.85
CA HIS A 175 7.61 -3.77 14.29
C HIS A 175 9.00 -3.11 14.15
N PRO A 176 9.48 -2.74 12.94
CA PRO A 176 10.81 -2.15 12.78
C PRO A 176 10.92 -0.72 13.33
N MET A 177 9.81 0.01 13.46
CA MET A 177 9.80 1.40 13.95
C MET A 177 9.47 1.51 15.46
N GLY A 178 9.33 0.37 16.16
CA GLY A 178 9.27 0.34 17.63
C GLY A 178 7.92 0.71 18.26
N PHE A 179 6.85 0.89 17.47
CA PHE A 179 5.52 1.22 18.00
C PHE A 179 4.99 0.10 18.93
N TYR A 180 5.20 -1.17 18.60
CA TYR A 180 4.82 -2.27 19.51
C TYR A 180 5.63 -2.27 20.81
N ALA A 181 6.96 -2.11 20.69
CA ALA A 181 7.86 -2.13 21.84
C ALA A 181 7.57 -0.99 22.84
N LYS A 182 7.16 0.18 22.33
CA LYS A 182 6.72 1.33 23.15
C LYS A 182 5.62 0.96 24.15
N TYR A 183 4.71 0.07 23.76
CA TYR A 183 3.61 -0.40 24.60
C TYR A 183 3.87 -1.77 25.25
N GLY A 184 5.13 -2.22 25.26
CA GLY A 184 5.54 -3.46 25.93
C GLY A 184 5.15 -4.75 25.19
N LEU A 185 4.92 -4.66 23.88
CA LEU A 185 4.55 -5.79 23.03
C LEU A 185 5.74 -6.27 22.20
N ASP A 186 5.83 -7.59 22.04
CA ASP A 186 6.75 -8.33 21.18
C ASP A 186 5.90 -9.03 20.11
N VAL A 187 5.83 -8.45 18.91
CA VAL A 187 4.87 -8.86 17.88
C VAL A 187 5.57 -9.54 16.72
N ASP A 188 5.19 -10.79 16.47
CA ASP A 188 5.53 -11.52 15.26
C ASP A 188 4.51 -11.19 14.15
N VAL A 189 4.94 -10.42 13.15
CA VAL A 189 4.12 -10.10 11.98
C VAL A 189 4.28 -11.19 10.91
N ILE A 190 3.23 -11.98 10.72
CA ILE A 190 3.26 -13.23 9.95
C ILE A 190 2.64 -12.99 8.57
N LYS A 191 3.46 -13.09 7.54
CA LYS A 191 3.01 -13.01 6.15
C LYS A 191 2.09 -14.18 5.80
N THR A 192 0.97 -13.86 5.16
CA THR A 192 -0.09 -14.79 4.80
C THR A 192 -0.28 -14.82 3.29
N ALA A 193 -0.51 -16.02 2.74
CA ALA A 193 -0.61 -16.23 1.30
C ALA A 193 -1.86 -15.59 0.67
N GLY A 194 -2.93 -15.41 1.44
CA GLY A 194 -4.17 -14.79 0.98
C GLY A 194 -5.23 -14.74 2.07
N TRP A 195 -6.38 -14.16 1.74
CA TRP A 195 -7.40 -13.81 2.73
C TRP A 195 -8.16 -14.99 3.32
N ALA A 196 -8.36 -16.07 2.56
CA ALA A 196 -8.95 -17.30 3.10
C ALA A 196 -8.07 -17.90 4.21
N VAL A 197 -6.75 -17.93 4.00
CA VAL A 197 -5.79 -18.43 5.02
C VAL A 197 -5.77 -17.50 6.22
N ALA A 198 -5.81 -16.17 6.01
CA ALA A 198 -5.88 -15.21 7.10
C ALA A 198 -7.13 -15.43 7.97
N ARG A 199 -8.30 -15.57 7.34
CA ARG A 199 -9.56 -15.92 8.01
C ARG A 199 -9.43 -17.21 8.81
N ASP A 200 -8.97 -18.29 8.18
CA ASP A 200 -8.96 -19.62 8.82
C ASP A 200 -8.03 -19.66 10.03
N LYS A 201 -6.87 -19.00 9.95
CA LYS A 201 -5.92 -18.87 11.07
C LYS A 201 -6.42 -17.95 12.19
N SER A 202 -7.18 -16.92 11.85
CA SER A 202 -7.86 -16.07 12.83
C SER A 202 -8.97 -16.82 13.55
N LEU A 203 -9.75 -17.65 12.84
CA LEU A 203 -10.79 -18.50 13.44
C LEU A 203 -10.21 -19.62 14.31
N SER A 204 -9.04 -20.16 13.96
CA SER A 204 -8.37 -21.21 14.75
C SER A 204 -7.61 -20.66 15.97
N GLY A 205 -7.47 -19.35 16.10
CA GLY A 205 -6.68 -18.71 17.17
C GLY A 205 -5.16 -18.83 16.97
N GLU A 206 -4.69 -19.19 15.77
CA GLU A 206 -3.27 -19.13 15.42
C GLU A 206 -2.74 -17.69 15.39
N TYR A 207 -3.62 -16.73 15.09
CA TYR A 207 -3.37 -15.29 15.16
C TYR A 207 -4.14 -14.68 16.32
N ASP A 208 -3.45 -13.85 17.12
CA ASP A 208 -4.05 -13.04 18.18
C ASP A 208 -4.92 -11.93 17.59
N ALA A 209 -4.44 -11.36 16.48
CA ALA A 209 -5.16 -10.40 15.65
C ALA A 209 -4.68 -10.51 14.19
N SER A 210 -5.38 -9.85 13.27
CA SER A 210 -5.05 -9.91 11.86
C SER A 210 -5.35 -8.61 11.16
N HIS A 211 -4.51 -8.28 10.19
CA HIS A 211 -4.90 -7.49 9.04
C HIS A 211 -6.08 -8.17 8.34
N MET A 212 -7.18 -7.47 8.12
CA MET A 212 -8.37 -7.97 7.46
C MET A 212 -8.94 -6.96 6.47
N LEU A 213 -9.67 -7.43 5.47
CA LEU A 213 -10.53 -6.56 4.65
C LEU A 213 -11.72 -6.14 5.51
N THR A 214 -12.12 -4.86 5.43
CA THR A 214 -13.18 -4.30 6.28
C THR A 214 -14.53 -5.04 6.25
N PRO A 215 -14.93 -5.77 5.18
CA PRO A 215 -16.11 -6.63 5.23
C PRO A 215 -15.92 -7.98 5.93
N MET A 216 -14.70 -8.47 6.12
CA MET A 216 -14.45 -9.79 6.69
C MET A 216 -14.94 -9.93 8.13
N PRO A 217 -14.67 -8.99 9.06
CA PRO A 217 -15.18 -9.09 10.43
C PRO A 217 -16.71 -9.14 10.52
N LEU A 218 -17.40 -8.42 9.62
CA LEU A 218 -18.87 -8.46 9.49
C LEU A 218 -19.32 -9.85 9.02
N ALA A 219 -18.75 -10.32 7.91
CA ALA A 219 -19.07 -11.62 7.34
C ALA A 219 -18.82 -12.77 8.33
N MET A 220 -17.67 -12.78 9.01
CA MET A 220 -17.30 -13.78 10.00
C MET A 220 -18.24 -13.77 11.21
N SER A 221 -18.61 -12.59 11.71
CA SER A 221 -19.55 -12.46 12.83
C SER A 221 -20.95 -12.95 12.48
N MET A 222 -21.37 -12.78 11.23
CA MET A 222 -22.65 -13.24 10.71
C MET A 222 -22.65 -14.70 10.23
N GLY A 223 -21.48 -15.34 10.12
CA GLY A 223 -21.35 -16.67 9.52
C GLY A 223 -21.51 -16.69 7.99
N ALA A 224 -21.36 -15.54 7.33
CA ALA A 224 -21.36 -15.47 5.87
C ALA A 224 -20.02 -15.97 5.33
N GLY A 225 -20.03 -17.14 4.67
CA GLY A 225 -18.84 -17.75 4.07
C GLY A 225 -17.85 -18.38 5.05
N SER A 226 -18.23 -18.56 6.32
CA SER A 226 -17.49 -19.31 7.34
C SER A 226 -18.41 -19.72 8.49
N THR A 227 -17.88 -20.47 9.46
CA THR A 227 -18.55 -20.61 10.75
C THR A 227 -18.71 -19.23 11.41
N ALA A 228 -19.89 -18.96 11.99
CA ALA A 228 -20.13 -17.73 12.72
C ALA A 228 -19.23 -17.65 13.96
N MET A 229 -18.44 -16.58 14.07
CA MET A 229 -17.61 -16.29 15.22
C MET A 229 -17.58 -14.78 15.44
N PRO A 230 -17.95 -14.29 16.64
CA PRO A 230 -17.88 -12.86 16.94
C PRO A 230 -16.46 -12.30 16.74
N PHE A 231 -16.32 -11.43 15.75
CA PHE A 231 -15.10 -10.72 15.42
C PHE A 231 -15.32 -9.23 15.61
N ARG A 232 -14.23 -8.53 15.92
CA ARG A 232 -14.21 -7.10 16.24
C ARG A 232 -13.22 -6.41 15.32
N MET A 233 -13.61 -5.22 14.87
CA MET A 233 -12.83 -4.36 14.00
C MET A 233 -12.65 -3.00 14.69
N PRO A 234 -11.65 -2.88 15.57
CA PRO A 234 -11.45 -1.68 16.34
C PRO A 234 -10.84 -0.52 15.57
N LEU A 235 -10.05 -0.77 14.52
CA LEU A 235 -9.37 0.29 13.78
C LEU A 235 -9.38 -0.02 12.29
N VAL A 236 -9.64 1.00 11.49
CA VAL A 236 -9.32 0.99 10.05
C VAL A 236 -7.82 1.17 9.92
N GLU A 237 -7.20 0.46 8.98
CA GLU A 237 -5.76 0.63 8.73
C GLU A 237 -5.55 1.70 7.68
N ASN A 238 -6.33 1.68 6.60
CA ASN A 238 -6.18 2.62 5.51
C ASN A 238 -7.53 2.93 4.83
N ILE A 239 -7.58 4.13 4.25
CA ILE A 239 -8.61 4.56 3.30
C ILE A 239 -7.99 4.68 1.90
N ASN A 240 -8.83 4.59 0.86
CA ASN A 240 -8.37 4.57 -0.54
C ASN A 240 -7.31 3.45 -0.79
N GLY A 241 -6.30 3.70 -1.65
CA GLY A 241 -5.15 2.80 -1.86
C GLY A 241 -5.40 1.62 -2.80
N GLN A 242 -6.45 1.68 -3.61
CA GLN A 242 -6.80 0.64 -4.58
C GLN A 242 -7.05 1.26 -5.96
N ALA A 243 -7.05 0.42 -6.98
CA ALA A 243 -7.34 0.85 -8.35
C ALA A 243 -7.97 -0.28 -9.16
N ILE A 244 -8.72 0.10 -10.19
CA ILE A 244 -9.00 -0.79 -11.32
C ILE A 244 -7.81 -0.71 -12.26
N VAL A 245 -7.14 -1.83 -12.48
CA VAL A 245 -6.05 -1.98 -13.45
C VAL A 245 -6.56 -2.80 -14.61
N LEU A 246 -6.23 -2.37 -15.84
CA LEU A 246 -6.49 -3.13 -17.06
C LEU A 246 -5.17 -3.56 -17.69
N HIS A 247 -5.20 -4.71 -18.37
CA HIS A 247 -4.07 -5.15 -19.20
C HIS A 247 -3.78 -4.11 -20.30
N VAL A 248 -2.52 -3.87 -20.63
CA VAL A 248 -2.10 -2.89 -21.68
C VAL A 248 -2.72 -3.13 -23.06
N LYS A 249 -3.22 -4.35 -23.32
CA LYS A 249 -3.93 -4.72 -24.55
C LYS A 249 -5.31 -4.04 -24.69
N HIS A 250 -5.84 -3.48 -23.61
CA HIS A 250 -7.17 -2.88 -23.53
C HIS A 250 -7.13 -1.34 -23.42
N LYS A 251 -6.03 -0.70 -23.86
CA LYS A 251 -5.90 0.77 -23.88
C LYS A 251 -7.00 1.46 -24.70
N ASP A 252 -7.55 0.77 -25.69
CA ASP A 252 -8.67 1.18 -26.54
C ASP A 252 -10.05 0.81 -25.97
N LYS A 253 -10.12 -0.02 -24.93
CA LYS A 253 -11.35 -0.55 -24.32
C LYS A 253 -11.52 -0.05 -22.88
N ARG A 254 -11.46 1.26 -22.70
CA ARG A 254 -11.56 1.89 -21.37
C ARG A 254 -12.99 2.20 -20.95
N ASP A 255 -13.94 2.31 -21.88
CA ASP A 255 -15.36 2.43 -21.53
C ASP A 255 -15.85 1.08 -20.94
N PRO A 256 -16.35 1.05 -19.68
CA PRO A 256 -16.82 -0.18 -19.06
C PRO A 256 -17.88 -0.92 -19.86
N LYS A 257 -18.66 -0.24 -20.71
CA LYS A 257 -19.65 -0.89 -21.59
C LYS A 257 -19.03 -1.89 -22.57
N LEU A 258 -17.73 -1.76 -22.85
CA LEU A 258 -16.97 -2.66 -23.73
C LEU A 258 -16.40 -3.88 -22.99
N TRP A 259 -16.63 -4.01 -21.68
CA TRP A 259 -16.01 -5.06 -20.86
C TRP A 259 -16.81 -6.35 -20.79
N LYS A 260 -17.92 -6.48 -21.54
CA LYS A 260 -18.65 -7.74 -21.60
C LYS A 260 -17.73 -8.88 -22.03
N GLY A 261 -17.69 -9.95 -21.22
CA GLY A 261 -16.81 -11.10 -21.35
C GLY A 261 -15.45 -10.96 -20.66
N PHE A 262 -15.12 -9.81 -20.07
CA PHE A 262 -13.85 -9.61 -19.37
C PHE A 262 -13.77 -10.47 -18.10
N LYS A 263 -12.54 -10.86 -17.77
CA LYS A 263 -12.20 -11.54 -16.52
C LYS A 263 -11.48 -10.58 -15.58
N PHE A 264 -12.10 -10.29 -14.46
CA PHE A 264 -11.55 -9.45 -13.41
C PHE A 264 -11.06 -10.28 -12.22
N GLY A 265 -9.91 -9.91 -11.67
CA GLY A 265 -9.44 -10.40 -10.37
C GLY A 265 -9.89 -9.49 -9.22
N VAL A 266 -10.23 -10.09 -8.08
CA VAL A 266 -10.40 -9.41 -6.79
C VAL A 266 -9.75 -10.24 -5.69
N PRO A 267 -9.26 -9.64 -4.60
CA PRO A 267 -8.56 -10.37 -3.54
C PRO A 267 -9.41 -11.40 -2.82
N PHE A 268 -10.71 -11.11 -2.61
CA PHE A 268 -11.62 -11.94 -1.84
C PHE A 268 -13.08 -11.54 -2.10
N ASP A 269 -14.02 -12.44 -1.86
CA ASP A 269 -15.46 -12.16 -2.04
C ASP A 269 -15.95 -11.09 -1.04
N TYR A 270 -15.58 -11.23 0.24
CA TYR A 270 -15.91 -10.29 1.30
C TYR A 270 -14.87 -9.16 1.35
N SER A 271 -14.86 -8.32 0.32
CA SER A 271 -13.89 -7.24 0.18
C SER A 271 -14.47 -5.99 -0.47
N MET A 272 -13.92 -4.83 -0.08
CA MET A 272 -14.22 -3.56 -0.74
C MET A 272 -13.89 -3.59 -2.22
N HIS A 273 -12.86 -4.32 -2.61
CA HIS A 273 -12.47 -4.54 -4.00
C HIS A 273 -13.59 -5.19 -4.82
N ASN A 274 -14.19 -6.25 -4.30
CA ASN A 274 -15.31 -6.92 -4.95
C ASN A 274 -16.53 -5.98 -5.00
N PHE A 275 -16.89 -5.35 -3.88
CA PHE A 275 -18.08 -4.50 -3.83
C PHE A 275 -17.96 -3.23 -4.68
N LEU A 276 -16.80 -2.57 -4.69
CA LEU A 276 -16.56 -1.40 -5.53
C LEU A 276 -16.47 -1.77 -7.01
N LEU A 277 -15.86 -2.90 -7.37
CA LEU A 277 -15.85 -3.35 -8.77
C LEU A 277 -17.26 -3.65 -9.25
N ARG A 278 -18.05 -4.40 -8.46
CA ARG A 278 -19.46 -4.70 -8.75
C ARG A 278 -20.28 -3.43 -8.87
N TYR A 279 -20.09 -2.47 -7.97
CA TYR A 279 -20.74 -1.18 -8.01
C TYR A 279 -20.40 -0.45 -9.31
N TYR A 280 -19.10 -0.31 -9.61
CA TYR A 280 -18.60 0.40 -10.78
C TYR A 280 -19.16 -0.16 -12.08
N VAL A 281 -19.12 -1.48 -12.29
CA VAL A 281 -19.61 -2.07 -13.55
C VAL A 281 -21.14 -2.06 -13.64
N ALA A 282 -21.85 -2.25 -12.52
CA ALA A 282 -23.30 -2.22 -12.48
C ALA A 282 -23.86 -0.83 -12.81
N GLU A 283 -23.24 0.23 -12.29
CA GLU A 283 -23.63 1.62 -12.62
C GLU A 283 -23.30 2.00 -14.07
N HIS A 284 -22.41 1.25 -14.73
CA HIS A 284 -22.18 1.37 -16.18
C HIS A 284 -23.05 0.40 -17.01
N GLY A 285 -23.98 -0.33 -16.38
CA GLY A 285 -24.97 -1.17 -17.05
C GLY A 285 -24.51 -2.61 -17.31
N LEU A 286 -23.43 -3.09 -16.70
CA LEU A 286 -23.00 -4.48 -16.78
C LEU A 286 -23.40 -5.25 -15.53
N ASP A 287 -24.02 -6.41 -15.70
CA ASP A 287 -24.29 -7.32 -14.60
C ASP A 287 -22.98 -8.07 -14.22
N PRO A 288 -22.47 -7.93 -12.98
CA PRO A 288 -21.18 -8.49 -12.59
C PRO A 288 -21.12 -10.02 -12.52
N ASP A 289 -22.26 -10.71 -12.47
CA ASP A 289 -22.31 -12.18 -12.44
C ASP A 289 -22.72 -12.80 -13.79
N LYS A 290 -23.17 -11.99 -14.76
CA LYS A 290 -23.61 -12.46 -16.08
C LYS A 290 -22.77 -11.93 -17.23
N ASP A 291 -22.40 -10.66 -17.20
CA ASP A 291 -21.72 -9.99 -18.30
C ASP A 291 -20.19 -10.04 -18.17
N ILE A 292 -19.65 -10.19 -16.95
CA ILE A 292 -18.21 -10.36 -16.70
C ILE A 292 -17.96 -11.56 -15.79
N GLN A 293 -16.70 -11.92 -15.60
CA GLN A 293 -16.29 -12.91 -14.60
C GLN A 293 -15.45 -12.23 -13.53
N ILE A 294 -15.83 -12.38 -12.26
CA ILE A 294 -15.03 -11.95 -11.12
C ILE A 294 -14.40 -13.20 -10.48
N ARG A 295 -13.08 -13.21 -10.32
CA ARG A 295 -12.31 -14.32 -9.77
C ARG A 295 -11.55 -13.89 -8.53
N VAL A 296 -11.58 -14.72 -7.50
CA VAL A 296 -10.74 -14.53 -6.31
C VAL A 296 -9.30 -14.90 -6.66
N VAL A 297 -8.40 -13.93 -6.56
CA VAL A 297 -6.96 -14.08 -6.85
C VAL A 297 -6.19 -13.36 -5.75
N PRO A 298 -5.24 -14.00 -5.04
CA PRO A 298 -4.41 -13.33 -4.05
C PRO A 298 -3.63 -12.16 -4.67
N PRO A 299 -3.48 -11.01 -3.97
CA PRO A 299 -2.79 -9.85 -4.52
C PRO A 299 -1.38 -10.15 -5.10
N PRO A 300 -0.53 -10.98 -4.47
CA PRO A 300 0.78 -11.35 -5.03
C PRO A 300 0.74 -12.03 -6.40
N GLU A 301 -0.39 -12.65 -6.75
CA GLU A 301 -0.60 -13.38 -8.01
C GLU A 301 -1.27 -12.54 -9.10
N MET A 302 -1.76 -11.33 -8.78
CA MET A 302 -2.52 -10.48 -9.71
C MET A 302 -1.72 -10.12 -10.95
N VAL A 303 -0.49 -9.61 -10.76
CA VAL A 303 0.36 -9.14 -11.87
C VAL A 303 0.75 -10.28 -12.80
N ALA A 304 1.03 -11.47 -12.24
CA ALA A 304 1.35 -12.66 -13.03
C ALA A 304 0.14 -13.14 -13.85
N ASN A 305 -1.06 -13.16 -13.26
CA ASN A 305 -2.28 -13.54 -13.97
C ASN A 305 -2.68 -12.52 -15.03
N LEU A 306 -2.45 -11.23 -14.78
CA LEU A 306 -2.64 -10.18 -15.79
C LEU A 306 -1.67 -10.43 -16.96
N ARG A 307 -0.37 -10.62 -16.69
CA ARG A 307 0.67 -10.86 -17.70
C ARG A 307 0.40 -12.09 -18.56
N ALA A 308 -0.08 -13.17 -17.95
CA ALA A 308 -0.41 -14.41 -18.64
C ALA A 308 -1.69 -14.29 -19.50
N GLY A 309 -2.43 -13.18 -19.41
CA GLY A 309 -3.71 -13.01 -20.09
C GLY A 309 -4.86 -13.82 -19.47
N ASN A 310 -4.66 -14.36 -18.25
CA ASN A 310 -5.71 -15.04 -17.50
C ASN A 310 -6.78 -14.05 -16.99
N LEU A 311 -6.37 -12.80 -16.77
CA LEU A 311 -7.21 -11.67 -16.42
C LEU A 311 -7.13 -10.58 -17.48
N ASP A 312 -8.24 -9.89 -17.72
CA ASP A 312 -8.31 -8.67 -18.53
C ASP A 312 -8.07 -7.42 -17.68
N GLY A 313 -8.39 -7.50 -16.40
CA GLY A 313 -8.09 -6.49 -15.40
C GLY A 313 -8.29 -7.01 -13.99
N TYR A 314 -8.15 -6.16 -12.99
CA TYR A 314 -8.50 -6.46 -11.61
C TYR A 314 -8.81 -5.18 -10.84
N LEU A 315 -9.52 -5.32 -9.73
CA LEU A 315 -9.55 -4.30 -8.68
C LEU A 315 -8.80 -4.89 -7.47
N SER A 316 -7.65 -4.31 -7.15
CA SER A 316 -6.69 -4.85 -6.18
C SER A 316 -6.11 -3.72 -5.32
N PRO A 317 -5.56 -4.02 -4.13
CA PRO A 317 -4.83 -3.02 -3.37
C PRO A 317 -3.42 -2.84 -3.92
N ASP A 318 -2.85 -1.67 -3.65
CA ASP A 318 -1.42 -1.43 -3.87
C ASP A 318 -0.55 -2.29 -2.92
N PRO A 319 0.68 -2.66 -3.32
CA PRO A 319 1.46 -2.08 -4.42
C PRO A 319 1.25 -2.79 -5.76
N PHE A 320 0.38 -3.80 -5.84
CA PHE A 320 0.24 -4.61 -7.06
C PHE A 320 -0.37 -3.85 -8.23
N ASN A 321 -1.12 -2.77 -7.99
CA ASN A 321 -1.57 -1.86 -9.05
C ASN A 321 -0.35 -1.13 -9.65
N GLN A 322 0.45 -0.47 -8.81
CA GLN A 322 1.65 0.24 -9.26
C GLN A 322 2.71 -0.72 -9.84
N ARG A 323 2.80 -1.94 -9.33
CA ARG A 323 3.68 -2.98 -9.86
C ARG A 323 3.31 -3.39 -11.28
N ALA A 324 2.03 -3.50 -11.61
CA ALA A 324 1.62 -3.79 -12.99
C ALA A 324 2.01 -2.68 -13.97
N VAL A 325 1.99 -1.42 -13.52
CA VAL A 325 2.50 -0.28 -14.29
C VAL A 325 4.02 -0.35 -14.44
N TRP A 326 4.73 -0.55 -13.31
CA TRP A 326 6.19 -0.67 -13.27
C TRP A 326 6.70 -1.76 -14.21
N GLU A 327 6.01 -2.91 -14.21
CA GLU A 327 6.34 -4.05 -15.06
C GLU A 327 5.75 -3.95 -16.49
N LYS A 328 5.11 -2.82 -16.84
CA LYS A 328 4.52 -2.51 -18.15
C LYS A 328 3.46 -3.51 -18.63
N VAL A 329 2.80 -4.21 -17.70
CA VAL A 329 1.76 -5.22 -17.99
C VAL A 329 0.36 -4.61 -17.97
N GLY A 330 0.15 -3.61 -17.11
CA GLY A 330 -1.13 -2.96 -16.94
C GLY A 330 -1.01 -1.45 -16.87
N PHE A 331 -2.15 -0.79 -16.92
CA PHE A 331 -2.30 0.64 -16.67
C PHE A 331 -3.43 0.89 -15.67
N LEU A 332 -3.35 2.00 -14.95
CA LEU A 332 -4.39 2.42 -14.01
C LEU A 332 -5.57 2.98 -14.81
N HIS A 333 -6.71 2.31 -14.75
CA HIS A 333 -7.92 2.79 -15.40
C HIS A 333 -8.60 3.88 -14.57
N THR A 334 -8.80 3.61 -13.28
CA THR A 334 -9.31 4.56 -12.28
C THR A 334 -8.81 4.17 -10.89
N LEU A 335 -8.57 5.16 -10.02
CA LEU A 335 -8.39 4.89 -8.60
C LEU A 335 -9.76 4.67 -7.94
N THR A 336 -9.82 3.89 -6.86
CA THR A 336 -11.08 3.67 -6.15
C THR A 336 -11.57 4.88 -5.37
N LYS A 337 -10.67 5.79 -5.01
CA LYS A 337 -11.07 7.08 -4.43
C LYS A 337 -11.93 7.92 -5.39
N ASP A 338 -11.76 7.73 -6.70
CA ASP A 338 -12.58 8.41 -7.72
C ASP A 338 -13.97 7.74 -7.84
N ILE A 339 -14.16 6.57 -7.23
CA ILE A 339 -15.46 5.88 -7.10
C ILE A 339 -16.13 6.30 -5.79
N TRP A 340 -15.38 6.28 -4.69
CA TRP A 340 -15.78 6.72 -3.35
C TRP A 340 -14.57 7.27 -2.61
N GLU A 341 -14.46 8.59 -2.48
CA GLU A 341 -13.36 9.23 -1.76
C GLU A 341 -13.41 8.90 -0.27
N GLY A 342 -12.28 8.47 0.29
CA GLY A 342 -12.15 8.12 1.71
C GLY A 342 -12.79 6.79 2.09
N HIS A 343 -13.13 5.94 1.12
CA HIS A 343 -13.69 4.63 1.42
C HIS A 343 -12.72 3.78 2.29
N PRO A 344 -13.23 2.96 3.21
CA PRO A 344 -12.38 2.09 4.02
C PRO A 344 -11.84 0.96 3.14
N CYS A 345 -10.67 0.42 3.48
CA CYS A 345 -10.09 -0.70 2.75
C CYS A 345 -9.80 -1.88 3.69
N CYS A 346 -8.74 -1.78 4.48
CA CYS A 346 -8.31 -2.79 5.41
C CYS A 346 -8.43 -2.30 6.84
N ALA A 347 -8.39 -3.25 7.77
CA ALA A 347 -8.59 -3.00 9.18
C ALA A 347 -7.80 -3.98 10.03
N PHE A 348 -7.47 -3.50 11.22
CA PHE A 348 -7.01 -4.32 12.32
C PHE A 348 -8.24 -4.99 12.93
N ALA A 349 -8.24 -6.32 12.97
CA ALA A 349 -9.35 -7.10 13.51
C ALA A 349 -8.88 -8.24 14.41
N CYS A 350 -9.72 -8.59 15.38
CA CYS A 350 -9.44 -9.66 16.34
C CYS A 350 -10.73 -10.35 16.78
N SER A 351 -10.61 -11.50 17.45
CA SER A 351 -11.77 -12.17 18.04
C SER A 351 -12.30 -11.36 19.23
N GLU A 352 -13.62 -11.40 19.47
CA GLU A 352 -14.19 -10.83 20.70
C GLU A 352 -13.57 -11.43 21.96
N LYS A 353 -13.22 -12.71 21.93
CA LYS A 353 -12.52 -13.39 23.03
C LYS A 353 -11.22 -12.67 23.39
N PHE A 354 -10.44 -12.24 22.40
CA PHE A 354 -9.19 -11.50 22.63
C PHE A 354 -9.44 -10.15 23.32
N THR A 355 -10.48 -9.43 22.91
CA THR A 355 -10.81 -8.12 23.52
C THR A 355 -11.29 -8.27 24.98
N GLN A 356 -11.97 -9.38 25.30
CA GLN A 356 -12.53 -9.62 26.63
C GLN A 356 -11.52 -10.26 27.62
N GLU A 357 -10.72 -11.23 27.16
CA GLU A 357 -9.80 -11.98 28.03
C GLU A 357 -8.44 -11.29 28.23
N LEU A 358 -8.01 -10.46 27.27
CA LEU A 358 -6.71 -9.78 27.29
C LEU A 358 -6.86 -8.25 27.08
N PRO A 359 -7.67 -7.56 27.90
CA PRO A 359 -8.03 -6.16 27.65
C PRO A 359 -6.85 -5.19 27.72
N ASN A 360 -5.83 -5.42 28.57
CA ASN A 360 -4.65 -4.54 28.61
C ASN A 360 -3.74 -4.76 27.40
N THR A 361 -3.54 -6.01 26.99
CA THR A 361 -2.83 -6.35 25.75
C THR A 361 -3.54 -5.77 24.52
N TYR A 362 -4.85 -5.90 24.45
CA TYR A 362 -5.67 -5.32 23.39
C TYR A 362 -5.54 -3.80 23.34
N GLY A 363 -5.67 -3.12 24.48
CA GLY A 363 -5.49 -1.66 24.56
C GLY A 363 -4.08 -1.20 24.20
N ALA A 364 -3.04 -1.92 24.62
CA ALA A 364 -1.65 -1.65 24.25
C ALA A 364 -1.44 -1.79 22.73
N LEU A 365 -2.04 -2.83 22.12
CA LEU A 365 -1.95 -3.05 20.68
C LEU A 365 -2.70 -1.99 19.89
N MET A 366 -3.89 -1.59 20.34
CA MET A 366 -4.62 -0.47 19.73
C MET A 366 -3.82 0.82 19.78
N LYS A 367 -3.19 1.15 20.92
CA LYS A 367 -2.36 2.37 21.02
C LYS A 367 -1.21 2.34 20.02
N ALA A 368 -0.50 1.21 19.91
CA ALA A 368 0.58 1.05 18.94
C ALA A 368 0.10 1.28 17.50
N ILE A 369 -1.05 0.70 17.14
CA ILE A 369 -1.60 0.82 15.78
C ILE A 369 -2.13 2.23 15.51
N VAL A 370 -2.84 2.87 16.46
CA VAL A 370 -3.33 4.26 16.30
C VAL A 370 -2.16 5.22 16.06
N GLU A 371 -1.08 5.11 16.86
CA GLU A 371 0.10 5.94 16.65
C GLU A 371 0.79 5.64 15.31
N ALA A 372 0.88 4.37 14.90
CA ALA A 372 1.46 4.00 13.62
C ALA A 372 0.61 4.50 12.44
N THR A 373 -0.72 4.47 12.54
CA THR A 373 -1.64 5.04 11.55
C THR A 373 -1.48 6.56 11.47
N ALA A 374 -1.44 7.26 12.61
CA ALA A 374 -1.22 8.70 12.66
C ALA A 374 0.17 9.12 12.14
N TYR A 375 1.20 8.30 12.42
CA TYR A 375 2.53 8.48 11.85
C TYR A 375 2.51 8.30 10.34
N SER A 376 1.76 7.29 9.86
CA SER A 376 1.59 7.03 8.45
C SER A 376 0.82 8.13 7.76
N GLN A 377 -0.17 8.76 8.39
CA GLN A 377 -0.96 9.82 7.79
C GLN A 377 -0.10 10.99 7.28
N LYS A 378 0.96 11.35 8.02
CA LYS A 378 1.87 12.45 7.70
C LYS A 378 2.67 12.21 6.41
N ALA A 379 2.59 13.15 5.47
CA ALA A 379 3.23 13.04 4.16
C ALA A 379 4.76 12.95 4.26
N GLU A 380 5.36 13.70 5.19
CA GLU A 380 6.81 13.74 5.44
C GLU A 380 7.40 12.38 5.86
N ASN A 381 6.58 11.50 6.44
CA ASN A 381 6.98 10.19 6.91
C ASN A 381 6.86 9.11 5.83
N ARG A 382 6.11 9.34 4.74
CA ARG A 382 5.77 8.29 3.75
C ARG A 382 6.99 7.64 3.09
N LEU A 383 8.07 8.40 2.88
CA LEU A 383 9.29 7.90 2.25
C LEU A 383 10.11 6.98 3.16
N GLU A 384 10.21 7.28 4.45
CA GLU A 384 10.92 6.39 5.37
C GLU A 384 10.09 5.13 5.66
N ILE A 385 8.76 5.26 5.66
CA ILE A 385 7.84 4.13 5.77
C ILE A 385 8.04 3.19 4.57
N SER A 386 8.16 3.72 3.34
CA SER A 386 8.41 2.85 2.18
C SER A 386 9.69 2.03 2.31
N LYS A 387 10.74 2.60 2.91
CA LYS A 387 11.99 1.89 3.21
C LYS A 387 11.78 0.81 4.26
N ALA A 388 11.07 1.13 5.35
CA ALA A 388 10.85 0.21 6.45
C ALA A 388 10.07 -1.04 6.04
N ILE A 389 9.13 -0.93 5.09
CA ILE A 389 8.21 -2.01 4.70
C ILE A 389 8.57 -2.71 3.38
N ALA A 390 9.54 -2.21 2.62
CA ALA A 390 10.04 -2.84 1.39
C ALA A 390 10.69 -4.23 1.57
N PRO A 391 11.45 -4.50 2.65
CA PRO A 391 12.24 -5.73 2.79
C PRO A 391 11.45 -7.04 2.72
N LYS A 392 12.18 -8.15 2.53
CA LYS A 392 11.64 -9.50 2.26
C LYS A 392 10.69 -10.02 3.34
N ASN A 393 10.95 -9.71 4.61
CA ASN A 393 10.10 -10.08 5.73
C ASN A 393 8.73 -9.37 5.70
N TYR A 394 8.61 -8.25 5.00
CA TYR A 394 7.39 -7.46 4.86
C TYR A 394 6.80 -7.58 3.43
N LEU A 395 6.80 -6.51 2.63
CA LEU A 395 6.15 -6.51 1.32
C LEU A 395 6.96 -7.28 0.26
N ASN A 396 8.28 -7.31 0.38
CA ASN A 396 9.18 -7.87 -0.64
C ASN A 396 8.90 -7.27 -2.03
N GLN A 397 8.80 -5.93 -2.10
CA GLN A 397 8.57 -5.17 -3.33
C GLN A 397 9.63 -4.08 -3.47
N PRO A 398 9.90 -3.60 -4.71
CA PRO A 398 10.83 -2.50 -4.91
C PRO A 398 10.38 -1.26 -4.13
N GLU A 399 11.31 -0.62 -3.41
CA GLU A 399 11.04 0.59 -2.63
C GLU A 399 10.40 1.69 -3.49
N ALA A 400 10.91 1.90 -4.71
CA ALA A 400 10.38 2.89 -5.64
C ALA A 400 8.90 2.66 -6.00
N VAL A 401 8.44 1.40 -6.03
CA VAL A 401 7.01 1.08 -6.27
C VAL A 401 6.18 1.43 -5.05
N ILE A 402 6.68 1.14 -3.85
CA ILE A 402 5.99 1.45 -2.59
C ILE A 402 5.94 2.98 -2.37
N ALA A 403 7.05 3.68 -2.61
CA ALA A 403 7.14 5.13 -2.47
C ALA A 403 6.15 5.85 -3.40
N GLN A 404 6.04 5.43 -4.66
CA GLN A 404 5.04 5.98 -5.60
C GLN A 404 3.60 5.85 -5.08
N VAL A 405 3.29 4.76 -4.39
CA VAL A 405 1.99 4.55 -3.77
C VAL A 405 1.81 5.47 -2.58
N LEU A 406 2.72 5.40 -1.60
CA LEU A 406 2.57 6.06 -0.31
C LEU A 406 2.65 7.60 -0.41
N THR A 407 3.42 8.12 -1.37
CA THR A 407 3.57 9.57 -1.59
C THR A 407 2.51 10.14 -2.53
N GLY A 408 1.81 9.29 -3.31
CA GLY A 408 0.85 9.77 -4.29
C GLY A 408 1.46 10.29 -5.60
N ARG A 409 2.78 10.25 -5.76
CA ARG A 409 3.45 10.60 -7.01
C ARG A 409 3.80 9.34 -7.82
N TYR A 410 3.11 9.09 -8.92
CA TYR A 410 3.19 7.79 -9.63
C TYR A 410 2.98 7.88 -11.14
N ALA A 411 3.51 6.91 -11.89
CA ALA A 411 3.14 6.70 -13.28
C ALA A 411 1.79 5.98 -13.41
N ASP A 412 0.94 6.39 -14.36
CA ASP A 412 -0.37 5.79 -14.60
C ASP A 412 -0.37 4.61 -15.61
N GLY A 413 0.76 4.37 -16.28
CA GLY A 413 0.87 3.36 -17.35
C GLY A 413 0.30 3.78 -18.71
N LEU A 414 -0.16 5.03 -18.81
CA LEU A 414 -0.64 5.69 -20.03
C LEU A 414 0.31 6.78 -20.53
N GLY A 415 1.50 6.88 -19.92
CA GLY A 415 2.53 7.86 -20.27
C GLY A 415 2.49 9.13 -19.43
N ASN A 416 1.61 9.22 -18.42
CA ASN A 416 1.56 10.38 -17.54
C ASN A 416 2.15 10.04 -16.16
N ILE A 417 2.73 11.06 -15.54
CA ILE A 417 2.99 11.07 -14.11
C ILE A 417 1.86 11.85 -13.44
N LYS A 418 1.30 11.26 -12.38
CA LYS A 418 0.28 11.85 -11.52
C LYS A 418 0.92 12.28 -10.21
N ASP A 419 0.33 13.31 -9.62
CA ASP A 419 0.65 13.80 -8.29
C ASP A 419 -0.69 13.93 -7.55
N ASP A 420 -0.97 12.92 -6.72
CA ASP A 420 -2.23 12.78 -5.99
C ASP A 420 -1.93 12.25 -4.58
N PRO A 421 -1.61 13.15 -3.63
CA PRO A 421 -1.26 12.77 -2.25
C PRO A 421 -2.35 11.96 -1.53
N LYS A 422 -3.60 11.98 -2.03
CA LYS A 422 -4.74 11.24 -1.46
C LYS A 422 -4.95 9.87 -2.10
N ARG A 423 -4.05 9.41 -2.98
CA ARG A 423 -4.09 8.06 -3.59
C ARG A 423 -4.33 6.97 -2.53
N ILE A 424 -3.60 7.04 -1.42
CA ILE A 424 -3.77 6.22 -0.23
C ILE A 424 -3.62 7.13 0.99
N ASP A 425 -4.49 6.95 1.98
CA ASP A 425 -4.35 7.64 3.25
C ASP A 425 -4.67 6.73 4.43
N PHE A 426 -4.37 7.20 5.63
CA PHE A 426 -4.42 6.42 6.86
C PHE A 426 -5.28 7.15 7.89
N ASP A 427 -6.48 6.62 8.12
CA ASP A 427 -7.44 7.10 9.12
C ASP A 427 -7.87 5.89 9.96
N PRO A 428 -7.63 5.90 11.28
CA PRO A 428 -7.93 4.75 12.13
C PRO A 428 -9.42 4.57 12.44
N PHE A 429 -10.27 5.56 12.17
CA PHE A 429 -11.62 5.58 12.74
C PHE A 429 -12.59 4.59 12.04
N PRO A 430 -13.20 3.65 12.78
CA PRO A 430 -14.09 2.65 12.20
C PRO A 430 -15.55 3.16 12.11
N TRP A 431 -15.82 4.02 11.14
CA TRP A 431 -17.16 4.59 10.90
C TRP A 431 -18.26 3.53 10.79
N HIS A 432 -19.31 3.64 11.59
CA HIS A 432 -20.47 2.73 11.54
C HIS A 432 -21.24 2.87 10.24
N SER A 433 -21.35 4.07 9.70
CA SER A 433 -21.95 4.31 8.37
C SER A 433 -21.27 3.51 7.26
N MET A 434 -19.94 3.34 7.32
CA MET A 434 -19.21 2.52 6.35
C MET A 434 -19.53 1.03 6.50
N ALA A 435 -19.64 0.52 7.74
CA ALA A 435 -20.09 -0.85 7.99
C ALA A 435 -21.51 -1.08 7.45
N VAL A 436 -22.43 -0.12 7.66
CA VAL A 436 -23.79 -0.18 7.10
C VAL A 436 -23.73 -0.24 5.58
N TRP A 437 -22.92 0.59 4.92
CA TRP A 437 -22.76 0.51 3.47
C TRP A 437 -22.28 -0.87 3.02
N ILE A 438 -21.27 -1.43 3.69
CA ILE A 438 -20.74 -2.76 3.36
C ILE A 438 -21.84 -3.82 3.49
N LEU A 439 -22.61 -3.80 4.57
CA LEU A 439 -23.75 -4.69 4.79
C LEU A 439 -24.81 -4.53 3.69
N THR A 440 -25.08 -3.30 3.22
CA THR A 440 -26.00 -3.10 2.08
C THR A 440 -25.48 -3.73 0.80
N GLN A 441 -24.17 -3.69 0.53
CA GLN A 441 -23.61 -4.32 -0.65
C GLN A 441 -23.56 -5.85 -0.52
N MET A 442 -23.29 -6.37 0.68
CA MET A 442 -23.41 -7.80 0.98
C MET A 442 -24.85 -8.29 0.72
N LYS A 443 -25.87 -7.56 1.20
CA LYS A 443 -27.29 -7.86 0.92
C LYS A 443 -27.60 -7.72 -0.57
N ARG A 444 -27.25 -6.59 -1.21
CA ARG A 444 -27.49 -6.32 -2.64
C ARG A 444 -27.03 -7.48 -3.53
N TRP A 445 -25.91 -8.10 -3.21
CA TRP A 445 -25.31 -9.19 -4.00
C TRP A 445 -25.60 -10.61 -3.47
N GLY A 446 -26.50 -10.75 -2.50
CA GLY A 446 -26.96 -12.07 -2.02
C GLY A 446 -25.98 -12.81 -1.11
N TYR A 447 -25.01 -12.11 -0.52
CA TYR A 447 -24.11 -12.68 0.50
C TYR A 447 -24.77 -12.79 1.88
N ILE A 448 -25.87 -12.06 2.09
CA ILE A 448 -26.70 -12.09 3.29
C ILE A 448 -28.13 -12.31 2.82
N GLU A 449 -28.83 -13.25 3.46
CA GLU A 449 -30.24 -13.53 3.21
C GLU A 449 -31.11 -12.91 4.30
N GLY A 450 -32.33 -12.50 3.92
CA GLY A 450 -33.34 -11.99 4.85
C GLY A 450 -33.10 -10.55 5.32
N ASP A 451 -33.94 -10.13 6.27
CA ASP A 451 -33.83 -8.81 6.90
C ASP A 451 -32.81 -8.85 8.05
N ILE A 452 -31.97 -7.82 8.11
CA ILE A 452 -30.93 -7.67 9.11
C ILE A 452 -31.02 -6.32 9.79
N ASP A 453 -30.60 -6.30 11.06
CA ASP A 453 -30.40 -5.06 11.79
C ASP A 453 -29.01 -4.50 11.47
N TYR A 454 -28.95 -3.65 10.44
CA TYR A 454 -27.73 -3.00 9.98
C TYR A 454 -26.99 -2.27 11.11
N LYS A 455 -27.74 -1.50 11.91
CA LYS A 455 -27.20 -0.65 12.95
C LYS A 455 -26.56 -1.50 14.05
N ARG A 456 -27.30 -2.49 14.55
CA ARG A 456 -26.81 -3.39 15.58
C ARG A 456 -25.54 -4.12 15.15
N ILE A 457 -25.53 -4.69 13.94
CA ILE A 457 -24.36 -5.44 13.44
C ILE A 457 -23.16 -4.50 13.25
N ALA A 458 -23.36 -3.31 12.69
CA ALA A 458 -22.31 -2.30 12.54
C ALA A 458 -21.70 -1.93 13.89
N GLU A 459 -22.53 -1.63 14.89
CA GLU A 459 -22.09 -1.22 16.24
C GLU A 459 -21.44 -2.34 17.05
N GLU A 460 -21.86 -3.60 16.85
CA GLU A 460 -21.26 -4.76 17.50
C GLU A 460 -19.86 -5.10 16.94
N VAL A 461 -19.64 -4.88 15.63
CA VAL A 461 -18.41 -5.29 14.96
C VAL A 461 -17.40 -4.14 14.88
N TYR A 462 -17.82 -2.93 14.54
CA TYR A 462 -16.93 -1.78 14.38
C TYR A 462 -16.84 -1.00 15.68
N LEU A 463 -15.69 -1.07 16.36
CA LEU A 463 -15.56 -0.57 17.74
C LEU A 463 -15.14 0.90 17.79
N ALA A 464 -15.98 1.77 17.23
CA ALA A 464 -15.75 3.22 17.21
C ALA A 464 -15.61 3.83 18.63
N SER A 465 -16.27 3.26 19.63
CA SER A 465 -16.12 3.69 21.03
C SER A 465 -14.71 3.41 21.58
N ASP A 466 -14.15 2.23 21.27
CA ASP A 466 -12.79 1.88 21.67
C ASP A 466 -11.76 2.75 20.96
N ALA A 467 -11.94 2.95 19.64
CA ALA A 467 -11.10 3.84 18.84
C ALA A 467 -11.13 5.27 19.41
N THR A 468 -12.33 5.81 19.68
CA THR A 468 -12.53 7.14 20.28
C THR A 468 -11.76 7.29 21.58
N LYS A 469 -11.92 6.33 22.49
CA LYS A 469 -11.24 6.35 23.78
C LYS A 469 -9.73 6.37 23.61
N ILE A 470 -9.18 5.47 22.79
CA ILE A 470 -7.73 5.35 22.60
C ILE A 470 -7.15 6.58 21.89
N MET A 471 -7.81 7.08 20.85
CA MET A 471 -7.37 8.28 20.13
C MET A 471 -7.36 9.50 21.05
N HIS A 472 -8.41 9.69 21.86
CA HIS A 472 -8.47 10.78 22.85
C HIS A 472 -7.38 10.64 23.92
N GLU A 473 -7.13 9.44 24.44
CA GLU A 473 -6.02 9.19 25.39
C GLU A 473 -4.64 9.53 24.82
N LEU A 474 -4.46 9.37 23.50
CA LEU A 474 -3.22 9.70 22.80
C LEU A 474 -3.17 11.15 22.31
N GLY A 475 -4.23 11.94 22.51
CA GLY A 475 -4.31 13.34 22.11
C GLY A 475 -4.54 13.56 20.61
N TYR A 476 -5.14 12.60 19.91
CA TYR A 476 -5.56 12.75 18.52
C TYR A 476 -7.00 13.28 18.42
N ASP A 477 -7.28 13.97 17.31
CA ASP A 477 -8.64 14.41 16.99
C ASP A 477 -9.56 13.21 16.77
N VAL A 478 -10.77 13.30 17.30
CA VAL A 478 -11.79 12.25 17.18
C VAL A 478 -13.08 12.85 16.65
N PRO A 479 -13.77 12.19 15.71
CA PRO A 479 -15.14 12.55 15.33
C PRO A 479 -16.09 12.59 16.52
N ASP A 480 -17.03 13.54 16.52
CA ASP A 480 -18.09 13.66 17.53
C ASP A 480 -19.29 12.72 17.28
N HIS A 481 -19.28 12.01 16.15
CA HIS A 481 -20.30 11.07 15.73
C HIS A 481 -19.69 9.92 14.91
N THR A 482 -20.47 8.86 14.65
CA THR A 482 -19.98 7.64 13.97
C THR A 482 -20.71 7.30 12.68
N TYR A 483 -21.69 8.12 12.29
CA TYR A 483 -22.49 7.94 11.08
C TYR A 483 -22.43 9.16 10.19
N GLU A 484 -21.96 8.97 8.97
CA GLU A 484 -21.88 9.98 7.92
C GLU A 484 -22.62 9.55 6.65
N ASN A 485 -23.05 10.56 5.88
CA ASN A 485 -23.58 10.34 4.53
C ASN A 485 -22.43 10.33 3.52
N TYR A 486 -22.59 9.55 2.45
CA TYR A 486 -21.57 9.45 1.40
C TYR A 486 -22.18 9.63 0.01
N THR A 487 -21.43 10.27 -0.88
CA THR A 487 -21.74 10.28 -2.32
C THR A 487 -20.83 9.27 -3.03
N ILE A 488 -21.43 8.25 -3.64
CA ILE A 488 -20.70 7.15 -4.28
C ILE A 488 -21.11 7.09 -5.75
N MET A 489 -20.19 7.39 -6.65
CA MET A 489 -20.47 7.62 -8.08
C MET A 489 -21.71 8.51 -8.33
N GLY A 490 -21.86 9.58 -7.55
CA GLY A 490 -22.97 10.53 -7.67
C GLY A 490 -24.30 10.07 -7.07
N LYS A 491 -24.36 8.89 -6.44
CA LYS A 491 -25.51 8.45 -5.64
C LYS A 491 -25.29 8.75 -4.16
N GLU A 492 -26.27 9.39 -3.54
CA GLU A 492 -26.27 9.60 -2.10
C GLU A 492 -26.58 8.30 -1.35
N PHE A 493 -25.79 8.04 -0.33
CA PHE A 493 -25.99 6.98 0.64
C PHE A 493 -26.21 7.60 2.01
N ASP A 494 -27.43 7.42 2.51
CA ASP A 494 -27.84 7.73 3.88
C ASP A 494 -27.93 6.41 4.67
N PRO A 495 -27.07 6.18 5.68
CA PRO A 495 -27.09 4.96 6.48
C PRO A 495 -28.44 4.69 7.16
N ALA A 496 -29.23 5.73 7.47
CA ALA A 496 -30.55 5.57 8.06
C ALA A 496 -31.59 5.04 7.06
N LYS A 497 -31.28 5.07 5.77
CA LYS A 497 -32.12 4.59 4.65
C LYS A 497 -31.46 3.45 3.89
N ALA A 498 -30.70 2.62 4.60
CA ALA A 498 -29.95 1.49 4.03
C ALA A 498 -30.79 0.57 3.13
N GLU A 499 -32.03 0.24 3.53
CA GLU A 499 -32.90 -0.63 2.75
C GLU A 499 -33.45 0.06 1.48
N GLU A 500 -33.79 1.35 1.56
CA GLU A 500 -34.17 2.14 0.38
C GLU A 500 -33.01 2.22 -0.62
N TYR A 501 -31.79 2.38 -0.10
CA TYR A 501 -30.58 2.41 -0.91
C TYR A 501 -30.38 1.10 -1.68
N VAL A 502 -30.47 -0.07 -1.01
CA VAL A 502 -30.41 -1.39 -1.69
C VAL A 502 -31.49 -1.50 -2.77
N ASN A 503 -32.70 -1.03 -2.48
CA ASN A 503 -33.82 -1.11 -3.40
C ASN A 503 -33.75 -0.12 -4.58
N SER A 504 -32.93 0.92 -4.48
CA SER A 504 -32.73 1.92 -5.54
C SER A 504 -31.96 1.40 -6.76
N PHE A 505 -31.27 0.27 -6.63
CA PHE A 505 -30.42 -0.29 -7.69
C PHE A 505 -31.19 -1.15 -8.69
N ALA A 506 -30.94 -0.91 -9.98
CA ALA A 506 -31.52 -1.72 -11.05
C ALA A 506 -30.92 -3.13 -11.13
N ILE A 507 -29.62 -3.28 -10.84
CA ILE A 507 -28.91 -4.56 -10.85
C ILE A 507 -28.60 -4.97 -9.40
N LYS A 508 -29.25 -6.05 -8.96
CA LYS A 508 -29.15 -6.65 -7.60
C LYS A 508 -29.52 -8.15 -7.62
N ARG A 509 -29.44 -8.81 -6.47
CA ARG A 509 -29.82 -10.21 -6.21
C ARG A 509 -30.89 -10.39 -5.15
N THR A 510 -31.35 -9.28 -4.57
CA THR A 510 -32.38 -9.20 -3.54
C THR A 510 -33.71 -8.71 -4.07
#